data_AF-A0A0G1WMW3-F1
#
_entry.id   AF-A0A0G1WMW3-F1
#
_cell.length_a   1.000
_cell.length_b   1.000
_cell.length_c   1.000
_cell.angle_alpha   90.00
_cell.angle_beta   90.00
_cell.angle_gamma   90.00
#
_symmetry.space_group_name_H-M   'P 1'
#
loop_
_entity.id
_entity.type
_entity.pdbx_description
1 polymer ?
#
loop_
_entity_poly.entity_id
_entity_poly.type
_entity_poly.pdbx_seq_one_letter_code
_entity_poly.pdbx_strand_id
1 'polypeptide(L)'
;MIKKKSTSAGLTLIELVVAVGIFALITGIILANNTRFGGIFSLQNLAYSIALSIREAQAHGISVSRYSSGYETAFGMHFDVSSPASRLHYELFADSIDDGYFETSENVPPSPYTIGRGYTISKLCAPAGNTIETCTSVERLDIIFRRPEPDASIRANSLAQKYESGRIVVQSPRGDQLSILVLATGGISVQR
;
A
#
# COMPACT_ATOMS: atom_id res chain seq x y z
N MET A 1 53.41 -45.42 -30.93
CA MET A 1 52.12 -44.67 -30.91
C MET A 1 51.09 -45.50 -30.17
N ILE A 2 50.74 -45.14 -28.93
CA ILE A 2 49.73 -45.87 -28.13
C ILE A 2 48.39 -45.16 -28.34
N LYS A 3 47.45 -45.82 -29.03
CA LYS A 3 46.08 -45.32 -29.24
C LYS A 3 45.30 -45.47 -27.92
N LYS A 4 45.00 -44.35 -27.26
CA LYS A 4 44.12 -44.31 -26.07
C LYS A 4 42.68 -44.60 -26.51
N LYS A 5 42.13 -45.75 -26.09
CA LYS A 5 40.75 -46.15 -26.41
C LYS A 5 39.79 -45.37 -25.50
N SER A 6 38.97 -44.50 -26.09
CA SER A 6 37.90 -43.80 -25.39
C SER A 6 36.71 -44.74 -25.22
N THR A 7 36.46 -45.22 -24.01
CA THR A 7 35.21 -45.92 -23.68
C THR A 7 34.12 -44.89 -23.43
N SER A 8 33.20 -44.73 -24.40
CA SER A 8 31.93 -44.04 -24.14
C SER A 8 31.08 -44.91 -23.23
N ALA A 9 31.09 -44.61 -21.93
CA ALA A 9 30.07 -45.13 -21.02
C ALA A 9 28.75 -44.41 -21.33
N GLY A 10 27.77 -45.15 -21.84
CA GLY A 10 26.41 -44.66 -22.04
C GLY A 10 25.62 -44.69 -20.74
N LEU A 11 24.55 -43.90 -20.68
CA LEU A 11 23.61 -43.92 -19.55
C LEU A 11 22.80 -45.22 -19.57
N THR A 12 22.63 -45.84 -18.41
CA THR A 12 21.73 -46.99 -18.31
C THR A 12 20.27 -46.53 -18.38
N LEU A 13 19.40 -47.41 -18.87
CA LEU A 13 17.95 -47.12 -18.99
C LEU A 13 17.34 -46.76 -17.62
N ILE A 14 17.83 -47.39 -16.55
CA ILE A 14 17.39 -47.13 -15.19
C ILE A 14 17.87 -45.77 -14.65
N GLU A 15 19.10 -45.35 -14.93
CA GLU A 15 19.60 -44.02 -14.55
C GLU A 15 18.80 -42.90 -15.20
N LEU A 16 18.37 -43.08 -16.46
CA LEU A 16 17.57 -42.09 -17.16
C LEU A 16 16.21 -41.90 -16.47
N VAL A 17 15.56 -43.00 -16.06
CA VAL A 17 14.27 -42.97 -15.37
C VAL A 17 14.40 -42.28 -14.01
N VAL A 18 15.46 -42.59 -13.26
CA VAL A 18 15.71 -41.94 -11.95
C VAL A 18 15.98 -40.45 -12.12
N ALA A 19 16.81 -40.05 -13.09
CA ALA A 19 17.12 -38.65 -13.35
C ALA A 19 15.88 -37.84 -13.76
N VAL A 20 15.04 -38.38 -14.65
CA VAL A 20 13.78 -37.74 -15.05
C VAL A 20 12.79 -37.65 -13.88
N GLY A 21 12.74 -38.69 -13.02
CA GLY A 21 11.91 -38.69 -11.82
C GLY A 21 12.30 -37.59 -10.83
N ILE A 22 13.60 -37.43 -10.55
CA ILE A 22 14.12 -36.36 -9.68
C ILE A 22 13.83 -35.00 -10.29
N PHE A 23 14.04 -34.83 -11.61
CA PHE A 23 13.77 -33.58 -12.30
C PHE A 23 12.30 -33.17 -12.23
N ALA A 24 11.38 -34.13 -12.45
CA ALA A 24 9.95 -33.90 -12.34
C ALA A 24 9.52 -33.51 -10.92
N LEU A 25 10.09 -34.15 -9.90
CA LEU A 25 9.83 -33.82 -8.49
C LEU A 25 10.29 -32.40 -8.15
N ILE A 26 11.54 -32.05 -8.50
CA ILE A 26 12.08 -30.71 -8.25
C ILE A 26 11.24 -29.65 -8.98
N THR A 27 10.92 -29.90 -10.26
CA THR A 27 10.08 -28.99 -11.06
C THR A 27 8.69 -28.84 -10.46
N GLY A 28 8.08 -29.93 -9.97
CA GLY A 28 6.79 -29.92 -9.29
C GLY A 28 6.78 -29.06 -8.04
N ILE A 29 7.81 -29.18 -7.18
CA ILE A 29 7.95 -28.36 -5.98
C ILE A 29 8.11 -26.88 -6.34
N ILE A 30 8.95 -26.57 -7.33
CA ILE A 30 9.17 -25.19 -7.79
C ILE A 30 7.87 -24.60 -8.35
N LEU A 31 7.14 -25.33 -9.18
CA LEU A 31 5.90 -24.85 -9.79
C LEU A 31 4.79 -24.66 -8.76
N ALA A 32 4.68 -25.57 -7.79
CA ALA A 32 3.77 -25.43 -6.65
C ALA A 32 4.10 -24.18 -5.81
N ASN A 33 5.39 -23.88 -5.61
CA ASN A 33 5.83 -22.71 -4.84
C ASN A 33 5.78 -21.39 -5.64
N ASN A 34 5.94 -21.42 -6.96
CA ASN A 34 5.97 -20.23 -7.83
C ASN A 34 4.67 -19.40 -7.72
N THR A 35 3.53 -20.09 -7.57
CA THR A 35 2.23 -19.43 -7.35
C THR A 35 2.24 -18.47 -6.14
N ARG A 36 3.11 -18.66 -5.14
CA ARG A 36 3.21 -17.82 -3.94
C ARG A 36 3.95 -16.50 -4.16
N PHE A 37 4.87 -16.42 -5.13
CA PHE A 37 5.77 -15.26 -5.27
C PHE A 37 5.13 -14.03 -5.92
N GLY A 38 4.14 -14.18 -6.81
CA GLY A 38 3.54 -13.02 -7.51
C GLY A 38 2.72 -12.06 -6.64
N GLY A 39 2.15 -12.55 -5.53
CA GLY A 39 1.23 -11.76 -4.69
C GLY A 39 1.90 -10.79 -3.71
N ILE A 40 3.08 -11.16 -3.19
CA ILE A 40 3.79 -10.37 -2.17
C ILE A 40 4.33 -9.06 -2.74
N PHE A 41 4.90 -9.11 -3.95
CA PHE A 41 5.42 -7.90 -4.62
C PHE A 41 4.31 -6.89 -4.91
N SER A 42 3.13 -7.38 -5.30
CA SER A 42 1.99 -6.54 -5.63
C SER A 42 1.42 -5.83 -4.39
N LEU A 43 1.32 -6.53 -3.25
CA LEU A 43 0.89 -5.92 -1.98
C LEU A 43 1.88 -4.84 -1.51
N GLN A 44 3.18 -5.12 -1.62
CA GLN A 44 4.23 -4.18 -1.26
C GLN A 44 4.22 -2.94 -2.16
N ASN A 45 4.04 -3.13 -3.47
CA ASN A 45 3.89 -2.03 -4.42
C ASN A 45 2.67 -1.16 -4.10
N LEU A 46 1.53 -1.76 -3.72
CA LEU A 46 0.34 -1.02 -3.31
C LEU A 46 0.58 -0.20 -2.03
N ALA A 47 1.22 -0.78 -1.02
CA ALA A 47 1.52 -0.06 0.21
C ALA A 47 2.46 1.13 -0.05
N TYR A 48 3.48 0.93 -0.90
CA TYR A 48 4.37 2.02 -1.30
C TYR A 48 3.69 3.05 -2.20
N SER A 49 2.78 2.66 -3.09
CA SER A 49 2.05 3.64 -3.92
C SER A 49 1.19 4.54 -3.05
N ILE A 50 0.47 3.99 -2.07
CA ILE A 50 -0.31 4.78 -1.11
C ILE A 50 0.61 5.70 -0.30
N ALA A 51 1.72 5.18 0.24
CA ALA A 51 2.68 6.00 0.98
C ALA A 51 3.28 7.12 0.13
N LEU A 52 3.50 6.89 -1.17
CA LEU A 52 3.96 7.90 -2.11
C LEU A 52 2.88 8.95 -2.37
N SER A 53 1.62 8.56 -2.57
CA SER A 53 0.52 9.52 -2.73
C SER A 53 0.35 10.43 -1.51
N ILE A 54 0.54 9.89 -0.29
CA ILE A 54 0.53 10.71 0.94
C ILE A 54 1.71 11.71 0.95
N ARG A 55 2.92 11.30 0.52
CA ARG A 55 4.06 12.21 0.38
C ARG A 55 3.84 13.27 -0.69
N GLU A 56 3.17 12.90 -1.77
CA GLU A 56 2.79 13.82 -2.84
C GLU A 56 1.79 14.85 -2.32
N ALA A 57 0.76 14.43 -1.58
CA ALA A 57 -0.17 15.34 -0.90
C ALA A 57 0.56 16.28 0.08
N GLN A 58 1.53 15.78 0.84
CA GLN A 58 2.38 16.59 1.71
C GLN A 58 3.18 17.64 0.91
N ALA A 59 3.79 17.24 -0.21
CA ALA A 59 4.55 18.14 -1.07
C ALA A 59 3.67 19.23 -1.69
N HIS A 60 2.46 18.88 -2.17
CA HIS A 60 1.47 19.85 -2.66
C HIS A 60 0.93 20.75 -1.55
N GLY A 61 0.74 20.20 -0.35
CA GLY A 61 0.34 20.93 0.84
C GLY A 61 1.35 22.01 1.22
N ILE A 62 2.66 21.74 1.07
CA ILE A 62 3.77 22.66 1.39
C ILE A 62 4.13 23.60 0.22
N SER A 63 3.93 23.18 -1.03
CA SER A 63 4.29 23.94 -2.24
C SER A 63 3.19 24.91 -2.67
N VAL A 64 3.55 26.11 -3.18
CA VAL A 64 2.60 27.14 -3.68
C VAL A 64 1.85 26.63 -4.90
N SER A 65 0.80 25.86 -4.65
CA SER A 65 -0.11 25.37 -5.65
C SER A 65 -1.45 26.08 -5.53
N ARG A 66 -1.90 26.69 -6.63
CA ARG A 66 -3.19 27.39 -6.69
C ARG A 66 -4.27 26.36 -6.99
N TYR A 67 -5.24 26.21 -6.10
CA TYR A 67 -6.47 25.45 -6.36
C TYR A 67 -7.67 26.40 -6.32
N SER A 68 -8.45 26.40 -7.41
CA SER A 68 -9.62 27.24 -7.71
C SER A 68 -9.53 28.74 -7.33
N SER A 69 -9.63 29.10 -6.06
CA SER A 69 -9.84 30.47 -5.54
C SER A 69 -8.78 30.99 -4.56
N GLY A 70 -7.78 30.18 -4.15
CA GLY A 70 -6.80 30.58 -3.13
C GLY A 70 -5.35 30.12 -3.38
N TYR A 71 -4.40 30.72 -2.65
CA TYR A 71 -2.98 30.32 -2.60
C TYR A 71 -2.64 29.47 -1.36
N GLU A 72 -3.61 29.33 -0.44
CA GLU A 72 -3.48 28.69 0.87
C GLU A 72 -4.42 27.48 1.01
N THR A 73 -4.50 26.64 -0.02
CA THR A 73 -5.30 25.42 0.05
C THR A 73 -4.48 24.29 0.68
N ALA A 74 -5.05 23.61 1.67
CA ALA A 74 -4.43 22.42 2.25
C ALA A 74 -4.70 21.20 1.36
N PHE A 75 -3.73 20.30 1.27
CA PHE A 75 -3.87 19.08 0.46
C PHE A 75 -3.86 17.85 1.35
N GLY A 76 -4.66 16.85 0.99
CA GLY A 76 -4.81 15.66 1.81
C GLY A 76 -5.20 14.41 1.04
N MET A 77 -5.11 13.30 1.76
CA MET A 77 -5.52 11.97 1.28
C MET A 77 -6.72 11.49 2.08
N HIS A 78 -7.75 11.04 1.36
CA HIS A 78 -8.97 10.47 1.91
C HIS A 78 -8.99 8.96 1.73
N PHE A 79 -9.35 8.26 2.81
CA PHE A 79 -9.56 6.82 2.81
C PHE A 79 -10.91 6.50 3.43
N ASP A 80 -11.67 5.60 2.78
CA ASP A 80 -12.98 5.15 3.27
C ASP A 80 -13.07 3.61 3.15
N VAL A 81 -13.46 2.96 4.25
CA VAL A 81 -13.71 1.51 4.35
C VAL A 81 -15.14 1.16 4.77
N SER A 82 -16.04 2.16 4.82
CA SER A 82 -17.46 2.02 5.18
C SER A 82 -18.21 1.09 4.23
N SER A 83 -17.87 1.12 2.94
CA SER A 83 -18.47 0.27 1.90
C SER A 83 -17.43 -0.61 1.21
N PRO A 84 -17.81 -1.79 0.67
CA PRO A 84 -16.90 -2.63 -0.12
C PRO A 84 -16.32 -1.94 -1.36
N ALA A 85 -17.05 -0.97 -1.94
CA ALA A 85 -16.59 -0.22 -3.11
C ALA A 85 -15.55 0.85 -2.72
N SER A 86 -15.72 1.48 -1.55
CA SER A 86 -14.78 2.47 -1.01
C SER A 86 -13.41 1.87 -0.72
N ARG A 87 -13.36 0.61 -0.26
CA ARG A 87 -12.10 -0.12 0.00
C ARG A 87 -11.21 -0.35 -1.22
N LEU A 88 -11.70 -0.06 -2.42
CA LEU A 88 -11.01 -0.27 -3.70
C LEU A 88 -10.45 1.02 -4.27
N HIS A 89 -10.57 2.15 -3.58
CA HIS A 89 -9.98 3.40 -4.02
C HIS A 89 -9.56 4.29 -2.84
N TYR A 90 -8.80 5.31 -3.14
CA TYR A 90 -8.42 6.38 -2.23
C TYR A 90 -8.28 7.68 -3.02
N GLU A 91 -8.47 8.81 -2.38
CA GLU A 91 -8.67 10.09 -3.07
C GLU A 91 -7.68 11.13 -2.60
N LEU A 92 -7.19 11.94 -3.54
CA LEU A 92 -6.42 13.15 -3.25
C LEU A 92 -7.40 14.31 -3.32
N PHE A 93 -7.35 15.18 -2.32
CA PHE A 93 -8.24 16.33 -2.26
C PHE A 93 -7.50 17.59 -1.83
N ALA A 94 -8.13 18.72 -2.16
CA ALA A 94 -7.67 20.04 -1.82
C ALA A 94 -8.76 20.73 -0.98
N ASP A 95 -8.54 20.78 0.33
CA ASP A 95 -9.42 21.38 1.34
C ASP A 95 -9.49 22.90 1.11
N SER A 96 -10.48 23.30 0.33
CA SER A 96 -10.75 24.67 -0.11
C SER A 96 -11.71 25.40 0.84
N ILE A 97 -12.49 24.64 1.60
CA ILE A 97 -13.45 25.13 2.60
C ILE A 97 -12.78 25.30 3.98
N ASP A 98 -11.57 24.76 4.16
CA ASP A 98 -10.74 24.82 5.36
C ASP A 98 -11.34 24.06 6.56
N ASP A 99 -12.22 23.08 6.31
CA ASP A 99 -12.91 22.34 7.36
C ASP A 99 -12.11 21.11 7.84
N GLY A 100 -11.11 20.70 7.07
CA GLY A 100 -10.23 19.58 7.35
C GLY A 100 -10.83 18.22 6.99
N TYR A 101 -11.79 18.15 6.08
CA TYR A 101 -12.40 16.90 5.61
C TYR A 101 -12.38 16.79 4.10
N PHE A 102 -12.60 15.57 3.62
CA PHE A 102 -12.84 15.35 2.22
C PHE A 102 -14.29 15.64 1.83
N GLU A 103 -14.47 16.51 0.84
CA GLU A 103 -15.70 16.63 0.07
C GLU A 103 -15.50 16.19 -1.38
N THR A 104 -16.53 15.60 -1.98
CA THR A 104 -16.47 15.12 -3.37
C THR A 104 -16.24 16.24 -4.40
N SER A 105 -16.56 17.49 -4.04
CA SER A 105 -16.30 18.71 -4.80
C SER A 105 -14.81 19.12 -4.81
N GLU A 106 -14.03 18.62 -3.87
CA GLU A 106 -12.63 19.00 -3.61
C GLU A 106 -11.63 17.98 -4.14
N ASN A 107 -12.12 16.96 -4.84
CA ASN A 107 -11.30 15.95 -5.48
C ASN A 107 -10.33 16.56 -6.50
N VAL A 108 -9.05 16.19 -6.40
CA VAL A 108 -7.99 16.66 -7.30
C VAL A 108 -7.69 15.58 -8.35
N PRO A 109 -7.84 15.88 -9.66
CA PRO A 109 -7.42 14.97 -10.72
C PRO A 109 -5.91 14.66 -10.62
N PRO A 110 -5.45 13.41 -10.82
CA PRO A 110 -6.15 12.29 -11.45
C PRO A 110 -6.90 11.35 -10.50
N SER A 111 -7.17 11.74 -9.25
CA SER A 111 -7.92 10.89 -8.31
C SER A 111 -9.42 10.79 -8.70
N PRO A 112 -10.17 9.77 -8.22
CA PRO A 112 -9.80 8.68 -7.31
C PRO A 112 -8.77 7.70 -7.89
N TYR A 113 -7.82 7.28 -7.05
CA TYR A 113 -6.87 6.22 -7.37
C TYR A 113 -7.49 4.86 -7.11
N THR A 114 -7.68 4.06 -8.15
CA THR A 114 -8.24 2.72 -8.03
C THR A 114 -7.16 1.69 -7.67
N ILE A 115 -7.51 0.79 -6.77
CA ILE A 115 -6.65 -0.31 -6.30
C ILE A 115 -6.82 -1.51 -7.25
N GLY A 116 -5.71 -2.20 -7.53
CA GLY A 116 -5.71 -3.39 -8.38
C GLY A 116 -6.64 -4.50 -7.86
N ARG A 117 -7.21 -5.28 -8.79
CA ARG A 117 -8.21 -6.32 -8.47
C ARG A 117 -7.75 -7.27 -7.37
N GLY A 118 -8.62 -7.44 -6.36
CA GLY A 118 -8.44 -8.37 -5.24
C GLY A 118 -7.60 -7.84 -4.08
N TYR A 119 -6.95 -6.68 -4.24
CA TYR A 119 -6.37 -5.95 -3.12
C TYR A 119 -7.38 -4.94 -2.59
N THR A 120 -7.36 -4.72 -1.28
CA THR A 120 -8.30 -3.81 -0.62
C THR A 120 -7.62 -3.08 0.53
N ILE A 121 -8.16 -1.93 0.90
CA ILE A 121 -7.94 -1.35 2.21
C ILE A 121 -8.84 -2.12 3.19
N SER A 122 -8.23 -2.89 4.09
CA SER A 122 -8.98 -3.77 4.99
C SER A 122 -9.46 -3.04 6.24
N LYS A 123 -8.61 -2.18 6.81
CA LYS A 123 -8.87 -1.46 8.06
C LYS A 123 -8.17 -0.11 8.08
N LEU A 124 -8.83 0.86 8.70
CA LEU A 124 -8.24 2.15 9.07
C LEU A 124 -8.20 2.22 10.60
N CYS A 125 -7.11 2.77 11.11
CA CYS A 125 -6.84 2.90 12.53
C CYS A 125 -6.45 4.35 12.82
N ALA A 126 -7.04 4.94 13.85
CA ALA A 126 -6.58 6.21 14.40
C ALA A 126 -6.45 6.04 15.93
N PRO A 127 -5.24 5.81 16.48
CA PRO A 127 -5.09 5.61 17.91
C PRO A 127 -5.25 6.92 18.69
N ALA A 128 -5.67 6.81 19.95
CA ALA A 128 -5.61 7.89 20.94
C ALA A 128 -4.22 8.00 21.61
N GLY A 129 -3.16 7.41 21.03
CA GLY A 129 -1.79 7.43 21.56
C GLY A 129 -0.74 6.75 20.64
N ASN A 130 0.54 6.85 21.03
CA ASN A 130 1.72 6.50 20.21
C ASN A 130 2.06 5.00 20.09
N THR A 131 1.26 4.08 20.65
CA THR A 131 1.59 2.64 20.64
C THR A 131 0.74 1.84 19.65
N ILE A 132 1.34 0.76 19.15
CA ILE A 132 0.81 -0.10 18.09
C ILE A 132 -0.48 -0.83 18.51
N GLU A 133 -0.71 -1.00 19.81
CA GLU A 133 -1.78 -1.83 20.39
C GLU A 133 -3.14 -1.13 20.48
N THR A 134 -3.19 0.20 20.46
CA THR A 134 -4.46 0.95 20.57
C THR A 134 -4.99 1.38 19.21
N CYS A 135 -5.10 0.46 18.23
CA CYS A 135 -5.81 0.77 16.99
C CYS A 135 -7.33 0.83 17.29
N THR A 136 -7.86 2.05 17.38
CA THR A 136 -9.31 2.25 17.28
C THR A 136 -9.68 2.22 15.81
N SER A 137 -10.46 1.21 15.41
CA SER A 137 -10.92 1.07 14.02
C SER A 137 -11.82 2.24 13.66
N VAL A 138 -11.56 2.85 12.51
CA VAL A 138 -12.35 3.95 11.96
C VAL A 138 -12.82 3.58 10.55
N GLU A 139 -13.90 4.19 10.10
CA GLU A 139 -14.47 3.94 8.77
C GLU A 139 -13.90 4.91 7.73
N ARG A 140 -13.56 6.12 8.16
CA ARG A 140 -12.95 7.16 7.32
C ARG A 140 -11.73 7.72 7.98
N LEU A 141 -10.71 8.03 7.18
CA LEU A 141 -9.47 8.66 7.62
C LEU A 141 -9.07 9.73 6.62
N ASP A 142 -8.95 10.96 7.11
CA ASP A 142 -8.51 12.14 6.37
C ASP A 142 -7.14 12.56 6.90
N ILE A 143 -6.16 12.68 5.99
CA ILE A 143 -4.79 13.07 6.33
C ILE A 143 -4.46 14.32 5.53
N ILE A 144 -4.34 15.46 6.22
CA ILE A 144 -4.18 16.77 5.59
C ILE A 144 -2.85 17.39 5.98
N PHE A 145 -2.21 18.05 5.02
CA PHE A 145 -0.99 18.81 5.21
C PHE A 145 -1.25 20.27 4.86
N ARG A 146 -0.90 21.17 5.77
CA ARG A 146 -1.13 22.61 5.64
C ARG A 146 0.15 23.37 5.94
N ARG A 147 0.41 24.39 5.14
CA ARG A 147 1.54 25.29 5.35
C ARG A 147 1.41 26.09 6.63
N PRO A 148 2.55 26.57 7.16
CA PRO A 148 3.94 26.30 6.74
C PRO A 148 4.51 24.99 7.32
N GLU A 149 3.71 24.26 8.08
CA GLU A 149 4.16 23.13 8.88
C GLU A 149 4.08 21.81 8.08
N PRO A 150 5.10 20.93 8.16
CA PRO A 150 5.05 19.63 7.49
C PRO A 150 4.18 18.61 8.24
N ASP A 151 3.60 19.01 9.36
CA ASP A 151 2.80 18.18 10.25
C ASP A 151 1.49 17.75 9.57
N ALA A 152 1.11 16.50 9.83
CA ALA A 152 -0.12 15.91 9.34
C ALA A 152 -1.26 16.17 10.34
N SER A 153 -2.33 16.82 9.88
CA SER A 153 -3.61 16.84 10.59
C SER A 153 -4.39 15.59 10.21
N ILE A 154 -4.44 14.63 11.14
CA ILE A 154 -5.13 13.35 10.94
C ILE A 154 -6.49 13.42 11.62
N ARG A 155 -7.56 13.17 10.88
CA ARG A 155 -8.94 13.13 11.36
C ARG A 155 -9.63 11.84 10.94
N ALA A 156 -10.61 11.41 11.70
CA ALA A 156 -11.34 10.19 11.43
C ALA A 156 -12.84 10.37 11.59
N ASN A 157 -13.63 9.64 10.78
CA ASN A 157 -15.09 9.62 10.81
C ASN A 157 -15.75 11.02 10.77
N SER A 158 -15.10 11.99 10.11
CA SER A 158 -15.56 13.39 10.07
C SER A 158 -15.73 14.04 11.46
N LEU A 159 -14.99 13.55 12.46
CA LEU A 159 -14.98 14.12 13.81
C LEU A 159 -13.90 15.20 13.93
N ALA A 160 -14.19 16.24 14.74
CA ALA A 160 -13.26 17.35 14.99
C ALA A 160 -12.01 16.94 15.81
N GLN A 161 -11.94 15.69 16.27
CA GLN A 161 -10.80 15.17 17.00
C GLN A 161 -9.61 14.95 16.05
N LYS A 162 -8.46 15.52 16.43
CA LYS A 162 -7.18 15.26 15.78
C LYS A 162 -6.50 14.05 16.42
N TYR A 163 -5.84 13.24 15.62
CA TYR A 163 -5.11 12.05 16.06
C TYR A 163 -3.60 12.22 15.89
N GLU A 164 -2.81 11.63 16.79
CA GLU A 164 -1.34 11.66 16.75
C GLU A 164 -0.76 10.78 15.64
N SER A 165 -1.51 9.78 15.19
CA SER A 165 -1.14 8.95 14.07
C SER A 165 -2.38 8.36 13.38
N GLY A 166 -2.16 7.87 12.17
CA GLY A 166 -3.15 7.19 11.35
C GLY A 166 -2.49 5.99 10.70
N ARG A 167 -3.14 4.83 10.77
CA ARG A 167 -2.66 3.59 10.15
C ARG A 167 -3.67 3.08 9.14
N ILE A 168 -3.18 2.89 7.91
CA ILE A 168 -3.94 2.33 6.79
C ILE A 168 -3.45 0.89 6.61
N VAL A 169 -4.34 -0.09 6.73
CA VAL A 169 -4.02 -1.50 6.53
C VAL A 169 -4.53 -1.93 5.16
N VAL A 170 -3.63 -2.41 4.31
CA VAL A 170 -3.96 -3.01 3.02
C VAL A 170 -3.85 -4.52 3.10
N GLN A 171 -4.68 -5.22 2.35
CA GLN A 171 -4.78 -6.66 2.37
C GLN A 171 -4.74 -7.25 0.95
N SER A 172 -4.02 -8.36 0.80
CA SER A 172 -4.00 -9.16 -0.42
C SER A 172 -5.21 -10.11 -0.49
N PRO A 173 -5.57 -10.61 -1.68
CA PRO A 173 -6.65 -11.62 -1.80
C PRO A 173 -6.36 -12.91 -1.01
N ARG A 174 -5.12 -13.12 -0.58
CA ARG A 174 -4.65 -14.28 0.18
C ARG A 174 -4.68 -14.07 1.69
N GLY A 175 -4.96 -12.84 2.15
CA GLY A 175 -5.02 -12.49 3.57
C GLY A 175 -3.74 -11.88 4.13
N ASP A 176 -2.67 -11.73 3.32
CA ASP A 176 -1.46 -11.02 3.75
C ASP A 176 -1.78 -9.54 3.95
N GLN A 177 -1.24 -8.94 5.02
CA GLN A 177 -1.47 -7.53 5.35
C GLN A 177 -0.16 -6.75 5.37
N LEU A 178 -0.24 -5.49 4.97
CA LEU A 178 0.77 -4.47 5.20
C LEU A 178 0.10 -3.25 5.78
N SER A 179 0.83 -2.49 6.59
CA SER A 179 0.32 -1.26 7.18
C SER A 179 1.17 -0.06 6.79
N ILE A 180 0.50 1.05 6.50
CA ILE A 180 1.12 2.35 6.28
C ILE A 180 0.82 3.18 7.53
N LEU A 181 1.85 3.60 8.25
CA LEU A 181 1.74 4.46 9.43
C LEU A 181 2.13 5.88 9.04
N VAL A 182 1.23 6.81 9.33
CA VAL A 182 1.43 8.26 9.22
C VAL A 182 1.38 8.85 10.62
N LEU A 183 2.39 9.62 10.98
CA LEU A 183 2.47 10.36 12.23
C LEU A 183 2.03 11.80 12.02
N ALA A 184 1.45 12.42 13.05
CA ALA A 184 1.10 13.84 13.05
C ALA A 184 2.32 14.74 12.83
N THR A 185 3.54 14.27 13.12
CA THR A 185 4.81 14.95 12.81
C THR A 185 5.20 14.88 11.32
N GLY A 186 4.33 14.35 10.45
CA GLY A 186 4.58 14.18 9.02
C GLY A 186 5.42 12.95 8.65
N GLY A 187 5.79 12.12 9.64
CA GLY A 187 6.52 10.87 9.39
C GLY A 187 5.65 9.81 8.71
N ILE A 188 6.10 9.26 7.58
CA ILE A 188 5.39 8.22 6.81
C ILE A 188 6.26 6.97 6.71
N SER A 189 5.76 5.82 7.15
CA SER A 189 6.46 4.54 7.13
C SER A 189 5.55 3.39 6.68
N VAL A 190 6.14 2.37 6.04
CA VAL A 190 5.45 1.13 5.68
C VAL A 190 5.97 0.02 6.59
N GLN A 191 5.06 -0.67 7.26
CA GLN A 191 5.33 -1.71 8.26
C GLN A 191 4.67 -3.03 7.86
N ARG A 192 5.31 -4.13 8.23
CA ARG A 192 4.79 -5.50 8.08
C ARG A 192 4.07 -5.94 9.32
#